data_AF-A0A165YVD6-F1
#
_entry.id   AF-A0A165YVD6-F1
#
_cell.length_a   1.000
_cell.length_b   1.000
_cell.length_c   1.000
_cell.angle_alpha   90.00
_cell.angle_beta   90.00
_cell.angle_gamma   90.00
#
_symmetry.space_group_name_H-M   'P 1'
#
loop_
_entity.id
_entity.type
_entity.pdbx_description
1 polymer ?
#
loop_
_entity_poly.entity_id
_entity_poly.type
_entity_poly.pdbx_seq_one_letter_code
_entity_poly.pdbx_strand_id
1 'polypeptide(L)'
;MYTKEFILSEVNSIRHEIGHDKVNIFIEDIFFNENELWIITEDRPDKSAIIGKGGWVVGKLREKLGLSSIHVESYGDFLTKEYQLKLSKRTIHNLDLKSNALENLEKVIDDRLDNMYAFDFNSYFEKNQFEESENTEAVVALSGGVDSSFSLILAKKLGFNPKAITIDSGTIILPNQYKNNIKLLCEKLNISHEYIRADYGEIIKESLLGKIHPCGKCSKNTGKLAKEYAKNNEIPIIIFGDMLATGTQCINLQDEGVYRLNLPASLSLSKQEIKSLIREFKLKEFKGFGCPLLYEVHKKYPHLKKYSIQRILRETRSSALEPGEALDLIWSFYKTK
;
A
#
# COMPACT_ATOMS: atom_id res chain seq x y z
N MET A 1 19.93 10.82 23.45
CA MET A 1 19.17 9.60 23.14
C MET A 1 17.96 9.59 24.05
N TYR A 2 16.74 9.51 23.51
CA TYR A 2 15.52 9.51 24.31
C TYR A 2 15.41 8.21 25.11
N THR A 3 14.93 8.27 26.36
CA THR A 3 14.61 7.06 27.14
C THR A 3 13.09 6.89 27.22
N LYS A 4 12.63 5.67 27.53
CA LYS A 4 11.21 5.38 27.70
C LYS A 4 10.60 6.24 28.80
N GLU A 5 11.29 6.39 29.92
CA GLU A 5 10.86 7.19 31.07
C GLU A 5 10.75 8.67 30.72
N PHE A 6 11.70 9.19 29.94
CA PHE A 6 11.65 10.56 29.44
C PHE A 6 10.42 10.78 28.56
N ILE A 7 10.20 9.92 27.57
CA ILE A 7 9.03 10.02 26.68
C ILE A 7 7.72 9.93 27.47
N LEU A 8 7.62 9.01 28.43
CA LEU A 8 6.43 8.87 29.29
C LEU A 8 6.16 10.12 30.13
N SER A 9 7.21 10.71 30.71
CA SER A 9 7.11 11.95 31.48
C SER A 9 6.60 13.10 30.61
N GLU A 10 7.18 13.25 29.43
CA GLU A 10 6.81 14.30 28.47
C GLU A 10 5.38 14.14 27.96
N VAL A 11 4.99 12.91 27.58
CA VAL A 11 3.62 12.59 27.17
C VAL A 11 2.63 12.95 28.29
N ASN A 12 2.90 12.55 29.53
CA ASN A 12 1.99 12.84 30.65
C ASN A 12 1.97 14.34 31.03
N SER A 13 3.07 15.08 30.87
CA SER A 13 3.09 16.54 31.03
C SER A 13 2.19 17.20 29.99
N ILE A 14 2.37 16.85 28.72
CA ILE A 14 1.58 17.40 27.60
C ILE A 14 0.09 17.07 27.78
N ARG A 15 -0.24 15.84 28.18
CA ARG A 15 -1.62 15.44 28.50
C ARG A 15 -2.22 16.33 29.57
N HIS A 16 -1.49 16.57 30.65
CA HIS A 16 -1.97 17.44 31.73
C HIS A 16 -2.17 18.89 31.27
N GLU A 17 -1.23 19.44 30.50
CA GLU A 17 -1.31 20.79 29.93
C GLU A 17 -2.53 21.00 29.03
N ILE A 18 -2.97 19.97 28.31
CA ILE A 18 -4.17 20.02 27.45
C ILE A 18 -5.47 19.63 28.18
N GLY A 19 -5.42 19.47 29.51
CA GLY A 19 -6.58 19.15 30.34
C GLY A 19 -7.00 17.68 30.29
N HIS A 20 -6.09 16.77 29.93
CA HIS A 20 -6.34 15.33 30.02
C HIS A 20 -5.72 14.73 31.29
N ASP A 21 -6.32 13.64 31.76
CA ASP A 21 -5.78 12.88 32.87
C ASP A 21 -4.45 12.21 32.49
N LYS A 22 -3.57 12.13 33.49
CA LYS A 22 -2.39 11.27 33.42
C LYS A 22 -2.84 9.83 33.37
N VAL A 23 -2.16 9.03 32.56
CA VAL A 23 -2.45 7.61 32.40
C VAL A 23 -1.16 6.83 32.50
N ASN A 24 -1.25 5.61 33.00
CA ASN A 24 -0.14 4.69 32.97
C ASN A 24 -0.04 4.14 31.54
N ILE A 25 1.11 4.34 30.91
CA ILE A 25 1.37 3.95 29.51
C ILE A 25 2.58 3.03 29.53
N PHE A 26 2.49 1.91 28.82
CA PHE A 26 3.59 0.98 28.68
C PHE A 26 4.23 1.10 27.29
N ILE A 27 5.55 1.31 27.28
CA ILE A 27 6.35 1.40 26.07
C ILE A 27 7.25 0.16 25.98
N GLU A 28 6.95 -0.68 25.00
CA GLU A 28 7.70 -1.90 24.69
C GLU A 28 9.09 -1.56 24.15
N ASP A 29 9.20 -0.58 23.25
CA ASP A 29 10.48 -0.14 22.72
C ASP A 29 10.45 1.27 22.11
N ILE A 30 11.63 1.85 21.89
CA ILE A 30 11.80 3.10 21.16
C ILE A 30 12.96 3.01 20.17
N PHE A 31 12.72 3.48 18.95
CA PHE A 31 13.75 3.57 17.93
C PHE A 31 13.90 5.02 17.49
N PHE A 32 15.14 5.50 17.43
CA PHE A 32 15.44 6.83 16.94
C PHE A 32 16.36 6.70 15.74
N ASN A 33 15.92 7.22 14.59
CA ASN A 33 16.72 7.26 13.39
C ASN A 33 16.70 8.67 12.80
N GLU A 34 17.88 9.26 12.61
CA GLU A 34 18.07 10.63 12.13
C GLU A 34 17.29 11.69 12.92
N ASN A 35 16.08 12.04 12.47
CA ASN A 35 15.19 13.04 13.09
C ASN A 35 13.76 12.51 13.32
N GLU A 36 13.61 11.18 13.26
CA GLU A 36 12.34 10.47 13.40
C GLU A 36 12.40 9.54 14.63
N LEU A 37 11.30 9.51 15.40
CA LEU A 37 11.16 8.68 16.59
C LEU A 37 10.01 7.69 16.41
N TRP A 38 10.27 6.40 16.60
CA TRP A 38 9.27 5.35 16.72
C TRP A 38 9.08 5.00 18.18
N ILE A 39 7.82 4.99 18.62
CA ILE A 39 7.40 4.56 19.95
C ILE A 39 6.54 3.33 19.78
N ILE A 40 7.00 2.20 20.30
CA ILE A 40 6.26 0.95 20.28
C ILE A 40 5.60 0.76 21.63
N THR A 41 4.28 0.81 21.65
CA THR A 41 3.48 0.60 22.86
C THR A 41 3.10 -0.86 23.01
N GLU A 42 2.81 -1.29 24.24
CA GLU A 42 2.39 -2.67 24.50
C GLU A 42 1.08 -3.01 23.77
N ASP A 43 0.11 -2.07 23.77
CA ASP A 43 -1.18 -2.27 23.13
C ASP A 43 -1.76 -1.01 22.44
N ARG A 44 -2.99 -1.13 21.93
CA ARG A 44 -3.71 -0.04 21.24
C ARG A 44 -4.21 1.06 22.18
N PRO A 45 -4.74 0.78 23.38
CA PRO A 45 -4.98 1.78 24.41
C PRO A 45 -3.77 2.69 24.67
N ASP A 46 -2.58 2.11 24.83
CA ASP A 46 -1.35 2.87 25.05
C ASP A 46 -0.97 3.72 23.84
N LYS A 47 -1.02 3.14 22.62
CA LYS A 47 -0.85 3.90 21.36
C LYS A 47 -1.79 5.10 21.32
N SER A 48 -3.06 4.89 21.65
CA SER A 48 -4.08 5.94 21.67
C SER A 48 -3.81 7.02 22.73
N ALA A 49 -3.25 6.63 23.88
CA ALA A 49 -2.88 7.55 24.95
C ALA A 49 -1.71 8.47 24.57
N ILE A 50 -0.70 7.94 23.87
CA ILE A 50 0.44 8.70 23.34
C ILE A 50 0.01 9.62 22.18
N ILE A 51 -0.81 9.11 21.25
CA ILE A 51 -1.35 9.93 20.15
C ILE A 51 -2.22 11.07 20.71
N GLY A 52 -3.06 10.75 21.68
CA GLY A 52 -4.01 11.69 22.29
C GLY A 52 -5.18 12.02 21.37
N LYS A 53 -6.21 12.67 21.92
CA LYS A 53 -7.41 13.06 21.16
C LYS A 53 -7.01 13.95 19.98
N GLY A 54 -7.40 13.55 18.77
CA GLY A 54 -7.08 14.28 17.54
C GLY A 54 -5.58 14.38 17.21
N GLY A 55 -4.72 13.53 17.80
CA GLY A 55 -3.27 13.58 17.57
C GLY A 55 -2.53 14.70 18.30
N TRP A 56 -3.18 15.40 19.22
CA TRP A 56 -2.62 16.58 19.89
C TRP A 56 -1.39 16.28 20.73
N VAL A 57 -1.36 15.15 21.43
CA VAL A 57 -0.29 14.82 22.36
C VAL A 57 0.99 14.52 21.59
N VAL A 58 0.90 13.61 20.60
CA VAL A 58 2.04 13.29 19.74
C VAL A 58 2.50 14.49 18.90
N GLY A 59 1.58 15.34 18.45
CA GLY A 59 1.91 16.56 17.71
C GLY A 59 2.73 17.57 18.53
N LYS A 60 2.29 17.85 19.76
CA LYS A 60 3.04 18.69 20.71
C LYS A 60 4.36 18.06 21.13
N LEU A 61 4.39 16.74 21.34
CA LEU A 61 5.61 16.01 21.67
C LEU A 61 6.65 16.19 20.55
N ARG A 62 6.24 15.99 19.29
CA ARG A 62 7.09 16.21 18.12
C ARG A 62 7.65 17.63 18.09
N GLU A 63 6.81 18.64 18.29
CA GLU A 63 7.23 20.05 18.30
C GLU A 63 8.22 20.35 19.43
N LYS A 64 7.94 19.84 20.65
CA LYS A 64 8.80 20.02 21.81
C LYS A 64 10.17 19.38 21.63
N LEU A 65 10.22 18.22 20.98
CA LEU A 65 11.45 17.47 20.72
C LEU A 65 12.16 17.93 19.44
N GLY A 66 11.58 18.84 18.65
CA GLY A 66 12.16 19.31 17.39
C GLY A 66 12.27 18.26 16.29
N LEU A 67 11.44 17.20 16.35
CA LEU A 67 11.51 16.04 15.44
C LEU A 67 10.72 16.29 14.14
N SER A 68 11.11 15.64 13.05
CA SER A 68 10.34 15.70 11.79
C SER A 68 9.05 14.90 11.89
N SER A 69 9.11 13.74 12.54
CA SER A 69 7.96 12.86 12.76
C SER A 69 8.11 12.06 14.05
N ILE A 70 6.96 11.67 14.61
CA ILE A 70 6.87 10.63 15.63
C ILE A 70 5.87 9.59 15.13
N HIS A 71 6.29 8.34 15.08
CA HIS A 71 5.49 7.18 14.72
C HIS A 71 5.14 6.44 16.00
N VAL A 72 3.86 6.14 16.21
CA VAL A 72 3.40 5.40 17.39
C VAL A 72 2.72 4.13 16.89
N GLU A 73 3.28 2.99 17.25
CA GLU A 73 2.80 1.67 16.81
C GLU A 73 2.51 0.78 18.01
N SER A 74 1.50 -0.08 17.90
CA SER A 74 1.23 -1.06 18.95
C SER A 74 1.98 -2.35 18.66
N TYR A 75 2.49 -3.01 19.70
CA TYR A 75 3.18 -4.30 19.56
C TYR A 75 2.30 -5.35 18.87
N GLY A 76 0.99 -5.33 19.14
CA GLY A 76 0.01 -6.18 18.46
C GLY A 76 -0.07 -5.98 16.93
N ASP A 77 0.19 -4.77 16.42
CA ASP A 77 0.24 -4.51 14.98
C ASP A 77 1.47 -5.22 14.35
N PHE A 78 2.61 -5.25 15.07
CA PHE A 78 3.80 -5.99 14.64
C PHE A 78 3.60 -7.51 14.66
N LEU A 79 3.00 -8.06 15.72
CA LEU A 79 2.66 -9.49 15.79
C LEU A 79 1.79 -9.92 14.60
N THR A 80 0.85 -9.06 14.19
CA THR A 80 0.00 -9.30 13.02
C THR A 80 0.80 -9.31 11.73
N LYS A 81 1.69 -8.33 11.52
CA LYS A 81 2.58 -8.27 10.35
C LYS A 81 3.53 -9.47 10.29
N GLU A 82 4.14 -9.84 11.40
CA GLU A 82 5.01 -11.01 11.52
C GLU A 82 4.28 -12.29 11.11
N TYR A 83 3.08 -12.50 11.65
CA TYR A 83 2.26 -13.65 11.30
C TYR A 83 1.93 -13.68 9.79
N GLN A 84 1.53 -12.54 9.22
CA GLN A 84 1.22 -12.43 7.79
C GLN A 84 2.44 -12.68 6.90
N LEU A 85 3.62 -12.18 7.28
CA LEU A 85 4.88 -12.43 6.56
C LEU A 85 5.27 -13.90 6.59
N LYS A 86 5.22 -14.55 7.76
CA LYS A 86 5.48 -16.00 7.89
C LYS A 86 4.54 -16.83 7.02
N LEU A 87 3.25 -16.46 6.98
CA LEU A 87 2.27 -17.10 6.10
C LEU A 87 2.59 -16.87 4.61
N SER A 88 2.96 -15.64 4.24
CA SER A 88 3.29 -15.26 2.86
C SER A 88 4.51 -16.04 2.37
N LYS A 89 5.57 -16.11 3.18
CA LYS A 89 6.76 -16.92 2.90
C LYS A 89 6.38 -18.37 2.64
N ARG A 90 5.66 -19.00 3.58
CA ARG A 90 5.22 -20.40 3.43
C ARG A 90 4.40 -20.62 2.16
N THR A 91 3.54 -19.66 1.82
CA THR A 91 2.71 -19.76 0.62
C THR A 91 3.54 -19.65 -0.65
N ILE A 92 4.53 -18.76 -0.72
CA ILE A 92 5.44 -18.63 -1.86
C ILE A 92 6.32 -19.87 -1.98
N HIS A 93 6.91 -20.32 -0.87
CA HIS A 93 7.79 -21.50 -0.81
C HIS A 93 7.13 -22.79 -1.33
N ASN A 94 5.83 -22.94 -1.08
CA ASN A 94 5.07 -24.12 -1.47
C ASN A 94 4.50 -24.03 -2.90
N LEU A 95 4.82 -22.98 -3.66
CA LEU A 95 4.39 -22.88 -5.05
C LEU A 95 5.17 -23.84 -5.93
N ASP A 96 4.44 -24.57 -6.77
CA ASP A 96 5.03 -25.33 -7.87
C ASP A 96 5.29 -24.39 -9.07
N LEU A 97 6.15 -23.39 -8.87
CA LEU A 97 6.59 -22.44 -9.88
C LEU A 97 8.05 -22.05 -9.63
N LYS A 98 8.93 -22.38 -10.58
CA LYS A 98 10.32 -21.95 -10.54
C LYS A 98 10.44 -20.51 -11.01
N SER A 99 10.90 -19.63 -10.13
CA SER A 99 11.12 -18.21 -10.40
C SER A 99 12.16 -17.68 -9.43
N ASN A 100 13.30 -17.23 -9.97
CA ASN A 100 14.36 -16.61 -9.16
C ASN A 100 13.81 -15.36 -8.44
N ALA A 101 12.86 -14.65 -9.06
CA ALA A 101 12.25 -13.48 -8.46
C ALA A 101 11.34 -13.80 -7.26
N LEU A 102 10.69 -14.98 -7.25
CA LEU A 102 9.96 -15.47 -6.07
C LEU A 102 10.91 -15.89 -4.95
N GLU A 103 12.05 -16.51 -5.27
CA GLU A 103 13.10 -16.81 -4.28
C GLU A 103 13.68 -15.53 -3.67
N ASN A 104 13.92 -14.51 -4.50
CA ASN A 104 14.34 -13.18 -4.04
C ASN A 104 13.27 -12.55 -3.14
N LEU A 105 11.98 -12.69 -3.47
CA LEU A 105 10.88 -12.21 -2.63
C LEU A 105 10.86 -12.92 -1.26
N GLU A 106 11.10 -14.24 -1.21
CA GLU A 106 11.24 -14.96 0.07
C GLU A 106 12.41 -14.42 0.90
N LYS A 107 13.56 -14.14 0.27
CA LYS A 107 14.70 -13.52 0.95
C LYS A 107 14.36 -12.14 1.52
N VAL A 108 13.65 -11.30 0.76
CA VAL A 108 13.17 -10.00 1.28
C VAL A 108 12.21 -10.19 2.47
N ILE A 109 11.35 -11.23 2.44
CA ILE A 109 10.49 -11.55 3.58
C ILE A 109 11.30 -11.93 4.82
N ASP A 110 12.35 -12.74 4.66
CA ASP A 110 13.24 -13.12 5.76
C ASP A 110 13.98 -11.92 6.36
N ASP A 111 14.62 -11.11 5.51
CA ASP A 111 15.35 -9.92 5.97
C ASP A 111 14.40 -8.91 6.67
N ARG A 112 13.13 -8.87 6.24
CA ARG A 112 12.09 -8.06 6.87
C ARG A 112 11.60 -8.64 8.19
N LEU A 113 11.53 -9.96 8.33
CA LEU A 113 11.23 -10.62 9.60
C LEU A 113 12.34 -10.34 10.62
N ASP A 114 13.60 -10.34 10.19
CA ASP A 114 14.76 -10.08 11.04
C ASP A 114 14.88 -8.60 11.46
N ASN A 115 14.39 -7.66 10.64
CA ASN A 115 14.46 -6.23 10.91
C ASN A 115 13.11 -5.50 10.79
N MET A 116 12.06 -6.04 11.43
CA MET A 116 10.69 -5.55 11.22
C MET A 116 10.46 -4.07 11.56
N TYR A 117 11.19 -3.54 12.55
CA TYR A 117 11.00 -2.18 13.06
C TYR A 117 11.65 -1.10 12.20
N ALA A 118 12.77 -1.42 11.55
CA ALA A 118 13.59 -0.47 10.82
C ALA A 118 13.85 -0.91 9.37
N PHE A 119 13.00 -1.78 8.81
CA PHE A 119 13.16 -2.22 7.43
C PHE A 119 12.88 -1.07 6.45
N ASP A 120 13.93 -0.57 5.81
CA ASP A 120 13.83 0.43 4.76
C ASP A 120 14.14 -0.17 3.37
N PHE A 121 13.17 -0.08 2.46
CA PHE A 121 13.29 -0.65 1.12
C PHE A 121 14.37 0.03 0.28
N ASN A 122 14.58 1.34 0.42
CA ASN A 122 15.59 2.05 -0.38
C ASN A 122 16.99 1.54 0.00
N SER A 123 17.32 1.61 1.29
CA SER A 123 18.59 1.13 1.84
C SER A 123 18.80 -0.36 1.58
N TYR A 124 17.73 -1.17 1.65
CA TYR A 124 17.81 -2.59 1.38
C TYR A 124 18.23 -2.88 -0.06
N PHE A 125 17.59 -2.25 -1.04
CA PHE A 125 17.87 -2.49 -2.46
C PHE A 125 19.07 -1.70 -3.01
N GLU A 126 19.64 -0.77 -2.24
CA GLU A 126 20.98 -0.22 -2.51
C GLU A 126 22.07 -1.24 -2.19
N LYS A 127 21.90 -2.00 -1.11
CA LYS A 127 22.88 -3.00 -0.63
C LYS A 127 22.69 -4.38 -1.27
N ASN A 128 21.46 -4.72 -1.64
CA ASN A 128 21.10 -6.00 -2.22
C ASN A 128 20.59 -5.79 -3.64
N GLN A 129 21.39 -6.21 -4.62
CA GLN A 129 20.99 -6.28 -6.01
C GLN A 129 20.66 -7.72 -6.38
N PHE A 130 19.52 -7.89 -7.01
CA PHE A 130 19.07 -9.18 -7.52
C PHE A 130 19.28 -9.24 -9.02
N GLU A 131 19.74 -10.39 -9.51
CA GLU A 131 19.82 -10.64 -10.94
C GLU A 131 18.42 -10.71 -11.54
N GLU A 132 18.26 -10.04 -12.68
CA GLU A 132 17.01 -10.04 -13.42
C GLU A 132 16.90 -11.31 -14.26
N SER A 133 15.71 -11.92 -14.27
CA SER A 133 15.44 -13.11 -15.08
C SER A 133 15.64 -12.83 -16.57
N GLU A 134 16.20 -13.80 -17.29
CA GLU A 134 16.37 -13.72 -18.75
C GLU A 134 15.02 -13.57 -19.48
N ASN A 135 13.97 -14.18 -18.92
CA ASN A 135 12.63 -14.17 -19.47
C ASN A 135 11.70 -13.26 -18.65
N THR A 136 10.65 -12.73 -19.29
CA THR A 136 9.60 -12.00 -18.59
C THR A 136 8.78 -12.97 -17.71
N GLU A 137 8.99 -12.91 -16.39
CA GLU A 137 8.28 -13.77 -15.44
C GLU A 137 6.95 -13.17 -14.98
N ALA A 138 6.81 -11.85 -15.06
CA ALA A 138 5.62 -11.16 -14.58
C ALA A 138 5.08 -10.08 -15.51
N VAL A 139 3.77 -9.95 -15.52
CA VAL A 139 3.06 -8.78 -16.04
C VAL A 139 2.51 -7.96 -14.88
N VAL A 140 2.79 -6.67 -14.86
CA VAL A 140 2.30 -5.75 -13.81
C VAL A 140 1.08 -4.99 -14.33
N ALA A 141 -0.05 -5.14 -13.63
CA ALA A 141 -1.25 -4.35 -13.89
C ALA A 141 -1.06 -2.91 -13.38
N LEU A 142 -0.59 -2.02 -14.26
CA LEU A 142 -0.18 -0.67 -13.93
C LEU A 142 -1.31 0.34 -14.14
N SER A 143 -1.75 1.01 -13.05
CA SER A 143 -2.78 2.05 -13.09
C SER A 143 -2.20 3.47 -13.10
N GLY A 144 -0.91 3.63 -12.80
CA GLY A 144 -0.26 4.92 -12.54
C GLY A 144 -0.51 5.49 -11.14
N GLY A 145 -1.32 4.81 -10.33
CA GLY A 145 -1.48 5.09 -8.91
C GLY A 145 -0.35 4.49 -8.08
N VAL A 146 -0.17 5.04 -6.88
CA VAL A 146 0.96 4.73 -5.99
C VAL A 146 1.16 3.22 -5.80
N ASP A 147 0.12 2.44 -5.51
CA ASP A 147 0.31 1.01 -5.20
C ASP A 147 0.83 0.23 -6.40
N SER A 148 0.20 0.39 -7.57
CA SER A 148 0.64 -0.29 -8.78
C SER A 148 2.02 0.18 -9.26
N SER A 149 2.36 1.46 -9.01
CA SER A 149 3.68 1.99 -9.32
C SER A 149 4.76 1.40 -8.42
N PHE A 150 4.47 1.27 -7.11
CA PHE A 150 5.35 0.57 -6.17
C PHE A 150 5.55 -0.88 -6.60
N SER A 151 4.47 -1.58 -6.96
CA SER A 151 4.56 -2.96 -7.43
C SER A 151 5.46 -3.11 -8.66
N LEU A 152 5.44 -2.16 -9.60
CA LEU A 152 6.33 -2.20 -10.77
C LEU A 152 7.80 -2.01 -10.38
N ILE A 153 8.09 -1.04 -9.50
CA ILE A 153 9.44 -0.76 -9.00
C ILE A 153 9.98 -1.99 -8.28
N LEU A 154 9.18 -2.54 -7.37
CA LEU A 154 9.57 -3.71 -6.58
C LEU A 154 9.72 -4.96 -7.45
N ALA A 155 8.84 -5.18 -8.43
CA ALA A 155 8.96 -6.29 -9.36
C ALA A 155 10.27 -6.22 -10.16
N LYS A 156 10.65 -5.03 -10.62
CA LYS A 156 11.94 -4.82 -11.30
C LYS A 156 13.12 -5.10 -10.37
N LYS A 157 13.10 -4.57 -9.14
CA LYS A 157 14.16 -4.77 -8.14
C LYS A 157 14.32 -6.21 -7.69
N LEU A 158 13.24 -6.99 -7.67
CA LEU A 158 13.25 -8.43 -7.34
C LEU A 158 13.69 -9.32 -8.51
N GLY A 159 13.86 -8.76 -9.71
CA GLY A 159 14.34 -9.49 -10.88
C GLY A 159 13.26 -10.21 -11.70
N PHE A 160 11.98 -9.84 -11.57
CA PHE A 160 10.89 -10.47 -12.35
C PHE A 160 10.96 -10.23 -13.87
N ASN A 161 11.86 -9.35 -14.34
CA ASN A 161 11.86 -8.84 -15.72
C ASN A 161 10.46 -8.43 -16.20
N PRO A 162 9.80 -7.50 -15.48
CA PRO A 162 8.38 -7.29 -15.66
C PRO A 162 8.04 -6.59 -16.97
N LYS A 163 6.93 -6.97 -17.60
CA LYS A 163 6.22 -6.14 -18.59
C LYS A 163 5.07 -5.41 -17.91
N ALA A 164 4.90 -4.11 -18.17
CA ALA A 164 3.79 -3.34 -17.62
C ALA A 164 2.61 -3.29 -18.61
N ILE A 165 1.38 -3.48 -18.13
CA ILE A 165 0.18 -3.26 -18.94
C ILE A 165 -0.78 -2.30 -18.24
N THR A 166 -1.48 -1.49 -19.03
CA THR A 166 -2.55 -0.63 -18.54
C THR A 166 -3.82 -0.89 -19.32
N ILE A 167 -4.90 -1.24 -18.62
CA ILE A 167 -6.23 -1.37 -19.22
C ILE A 167 -6.81 0.04 -19.42
N ASP A 168 -6.80 0.51 -20.67
CA ASP A 168 -7.32 1.82 -21.05
C ASP A 168 -8.83 1.75 -21.27
N SER A 169 -9.57 2.17 -20.25
CA SER A 169 -11.04 2.26 -20.22
C SER A 169 -11.56 3.68 -20.48
N GLY A 170 -10.70 4.56 -21.00
CA GLY A 170 -11.02 5.97 -21.26
C GLY A 170 -10.76 6.89 -20.07
N THR A 171 -10.69 8.20 -20.35
CA THR A 171 -10.20 9.22 -19.41
C THR A 171 -11.10 9.45 -18.19
N ILE A 172 -12.37 9.05 -18.26
CA ILE A 172 -13.29 9.11 -17.12
C ILE A 172 -12.93 8.13 -16.01
N ILE A 173 -12.14 7.09 -16.31
CA ILE A 173 -11.62 6.11 -15.34
C ILE A 173 -10.09 6.23 -15.21
N LEU A 174 -9.39 6.41 -16.33
CA LEU A 174 -7.94 6.57 -16.40
C LEU A 174 -7.53 7.98 -16.89
N PRO A 175 -7.55 9.00 -16.01
CA PRO A 175 -7.13 10.36 -16.33
C PRO A 175 -5.72 10.47 -16.93
N ASN A 176 -5.49 11.52 -17.73
CA ASN A 176 -4.19 11.78 -18.37
C ASN A 176 -3.05 11.94 -17.36
N GLN A 177 -3.32 12.39 -16.13
CA GLN A 177 -2.28 12.48 -15.10
C GLN A 177 -1.72 11.10 -14.71
N TYR A 178 -2.57 10.07 -14.66
CA TYR A 178 -2.12 8.69 -14.45
C TYR A 178 -1.30 8.17 -15.63
N LYS A 179 -1.74 8.48 -16.87
CA LYS A 179 -0.97 8.15 -18.09
C LYS A 179 0.43 8.80 -18.09
N ASN A 180 0.56 10.01 -17.55
CA ASN A 180 1.86 10.67 -17.37
C ASN A 180 2.73 9.96 -16.32
N ASN A 181 2.16 9.56 -15.17
CA ASN A 181 2.89 8.78 -14.16
C ASN A 181 3.36 7.44 -14.73
N ILE A 182 2.50 6.75 -15.49
CA ILE A 182 2.83 5.50 -16.19
C ILE A 182 4.03 5.70 -17.11
N LYS A 183 3.95 6.67 -18.01
CA LYS A 183 5.02 6.98 -18.96
C LYS A 183 6.34 7.27 -18.25
N LEU A 184 6.33 8.20 -17.30
CA LEU A 184 7.52 8.60 -16.54
C LEU A 184 8.16 7.41 -15.82
N LEU A 185 7.35 6.55 -15.20
CA LEU A 185 7.85 5.42 -14.43
C LEU A 185 8.45 4.34 -15.33
N CYS A 186 7.76 3.98 -16.41
CA CYS A 186 8.25 2.98 -17.36
C CYS A 186 9.53 3.45 -18.06
N GLU A 187 9.63 4.73 -18.44
CA GLU A 187 10.84 5.33 -19.00
C GLU A 187 12.01 5.28 -18.00
N LYS A 188 11.78 5.68 -16.74
CA LYS A 188 12.81 5.65 -15.69
C LYS A 188 13.33 4.25 -15.38
N LEU A 189 12.45 3.25 -15.40
CA LEU A 189 12.81 1.87 -15.10
C LEU A 189 13.28 1.08 -16.34
N ASN A 190 13.22 1.69 -17.53
CA ASN A 190 13.46 1.04 -18.82
C ASN A 190 12.62 -0.25 -18.97
N ILE A 191 11.32 -0.15 -18.71
CA ILE A 191 10.37 -1.27 -18.77
C ILE A 191 9.40 -1.08 -19.94
N SER A 192 9.19 -2.16 -20.70
CA SER A 192 8.16 -2.21 -21.76
C SER A 192 6.76 -2.02 -21.18
N HIS A 193 5.97 -1.16 -21.83
CA HIS A 193 4.61 -0.82 -21.43
C HIS A 193 3.64 -0.93 -22.60
N GLU A 194 2.45 -1.48 -22.33
CA GLU A 194 1.40 -1.62 -23.33
C GLU A 194 0.03 -1.14 -22.81
N TYR A 195 -0.71 -0.41 -23.65
CA TYR A 195 -2.10 -0.05 -23.39
C TYR A 195 -3.04 -1.06 -24.05
N ILE A 196 -3.85 -1.74 -23.23
CA ILE A 196 -4.89 -2.65 -23.69
C ILE A 196 -6.21 -1.89 -23.68
N ARG A 197 -6.77 -1.61 -24.86
CA ARG A 197 -8.06 -0.93 -24.96
C ARG A 197 -9.18 -1.80 -24.40
N ALA A 198 -10.06 -1.20 -23.61
CA ALA A 198 -11.23 -1.88 -23.07
C ALA A 198 -12.47 -1.00 -23.12
N ASP A 199 -13.59 -1.57 -23.57
CA ASP A 199 -14.87 -0.88 -23.56
C ASP A 199 -15.57 -1.05 -22.21
N TYR A 200 -15.64 0.03 -21.43
CA TYR A 200 -16.34 0.09 -20.14
C TYR A 200 -17.64 0.88 -20.24
N GLY A 201 -18.16 1.12 -21.45
CA GLY A 201 -19.32 1.98 -21.71
C GLY A 201 -20.56 1.59 -20.91
N GLU A 202 -20.86 0.29 -20.78
CA GLU A 202 -21.98 -0.19 -19.97
C GLU A 202 -21.77 0.09 -18.47
N ILE A 203 -20.56 -0.17 -17.94
CA ILE A 203 -20.23 0.12 -16.53
C ILE A 203 -20.38 1.61 -16.25
N ILE A 204 -19.84 2.46 -17.14
CA ILE A 204 -19.92 3.92 -17.03
C ILE A 204 -21.39 4.36 -17.04
N LYS A 205 -22.19 3.86 -18.00
CA LYS A 205 -23.62 4.19 -18.13
C LYS A 205 -24.40 3.80 -16.87
N GLU A 206 -24.27 2.56 -16.41
CA GLU A 206 -24.99 2.08 -15.23
C GLU A 206 -24.58 2.82 -13.95
N SER A 207 -23.30 3.15 -13.81
CA SER A 207 -22.79 3.96 -12.69
C SER A 207 -23.35 5.37 -12.69
N LEU A 208 -23.38 6.05 -13.84
CA LEU A 208 -23.95 7.40 -13.95
C LEU A 208 -25.48 7.44 -13.79
N LEU A 209 -26.16 6.31 -13.99
CA LEU A 209 -27.57 6.11 -13.66
C LEU A 209 -27.82 5.70 -12.19
N GLY A 210 -26.76 5.58 -11.38
CA GLY A 210 -26.86 5.25 -9.96
C GLY A 210 -27.22 3.79 -9.68
N LYS A 211 -27.21 2.92 -10.70
CA LYS A 211 -27.56 1.50 -10.55
C LYS A 211 -26.47 0.71 -9.83
N ILE A 212 -25.21 1.09 -10.02
CA ILE A 212 -24.05 0.36 -9.49
C ILE A 212 -22.94 1.30 -9.02
N HIS A 213 -22.16 0.81 -8.05
CA HIS A 213 -20.85 1.37 -7.74
C HIS A 213 -19.78 0.80 -8.70
N PRO A 214 -18.97 1.63 -9.40
CA PRO A 214 -18.16 1.18 -10.54
C PRO A 214 -17.01 0.23 -10.17
N CYS A 215 -16.33 0.47 -9.04
CA CYS A 215 -15.03 -0.15 -8.75
C CYS A 215 -15.01 -1.68 -8.79
N GLY A 216 -16.09 -2.34 -8.35
CA GLY A 216 -16.17 -3.81 -8.35
C GLY A 216 -16.18 -4.38 -9.77
N LYS A 217 -17.03 -3.84 -10.66
CA LYS A 217 -17.09 -4.26 -12.07
C LYS A 217 -15.81 -3.89 -12.82
N CYS A 218 -15.28 -2.67 -12.61
CA CYS A 218 -14.01 -2.26 -13.22
C CYS A 218 -12.87 -3.20 -12.82
N SER A 219 -12.72 -3.49 -11.52
CA SER A 219 -11.65 -4.38 -11.03
C SER A 219 -11.78 -5.79 -11.59
N LYS A 220 -13.00 -6.32 -11.71
CA LYS A 220 -13.24 -7.65 -12.29
C LYS A 220 -12.82 -7.69 -13.76
N ASN A 221 -13.25 -6.72 -14.56
CA ASN A 221 -12.92 -6.65 -15.97
C ASN A 221 -11.43 -6.43 -16.21
N THR A 222 -10.80 -5.54 -15.43
CA THR A 222 -9.35 -5.28 -15.50
C THR A 222 -8.58 -6.56 -15.18
N GLY A 223 -8.97 -7.29 -14.13
CA GLY A 223 -8.35 -8.57 -13.77
C GLY A 223 -8.49 -9.63 -14.87
N LYS A 224 -9.67 -9.72 -15.51
CA LYS A 224 -9.90 -10.64 -16.63
C LYS A 224 -8.98 -10.33 -17.81
N LEU A 225 -8.90 -9.07 -18.25
CA LEU A 225 -8.08 -8.65 -19.39
C LEU A 225 -6.58 -8.82 -19.12
N ALA A 226 -6.12 -8.49 -17.90
CA ALA A 226 -4.74 -8.74 -17.50
C ALA A 226 -4.39 -10.23 -17.53
N LYS A 227 -5.34 -11.09 -17.13
CA LYS A 227 -5.19 -12.54 -17.18
C LYS A 227 -5.13 -13.07 -18.61
N GLU A 228 -6.03 -12.64 -19.47
CA GLU A 228 -6.02 -13.00 -20.89
C GLU A 228 -4.70 -12.57 -21.55
N TYR A 229 -4.23 -11.37 -21.25
CA TYR A 229 -2.94 -10.88 -21.73
C TYR A 229 -1.78 -11.79 -21.26
N ALA A 230 -1.72 -12.13 -19.97
CA ALA A 230 -0.68 -12.99 -19.43
C ALA A 230 -0.66 -14.38 -20.11
N LYS A 231 -1.85 -15.00 -20.25
CA LYS A 231 -1.98 -16.30 -20.94
C LYS A 231 -1.51 -16.24 -22.38
N ASN A 232 -1.94 -15.22 -23.13
CA ASN A 232 -1.58 -15.08 -24.55
C ASN A 232 -0.09 -14.83 -24.79
N ASN A 233 0.65 -14.39 -23.76
CA ASN A 233 2.08 -14.13 -23.82
C ASN A 233 2.90 -15.15 -23.00
N GLU A 234 2.26 -16.22 -22.50
CA GLU A 234 2.91 -17.27 -21.70
C GLU A 234 3.64 -16.75 -20.46
N ILE A 235 3.12 -15.66 -19.86
CA ILE A 235 3.70 -15.05 -18.65
C ILE A 235 3.04 -15.67 -17.41
N PRO A 236 3.81 -16.29 -16.50
CA PRO A 236 3.24 -17.09 -15.42
C PRO A 236 2.67 -16.27 -14.26
N ILE A 237 3.05 -14.99 -14.09
CA ILE A 237 2.65 -14.18 -12.93
C ILE A 237 2.00 -12.86 -13.37
N ILE A 238 0.88 -12.52 -12.73
CA ILE A 238 0.23 -11.20 -12.82
C ILE A 238 0.37 -10.50 -11.48
N ILE A 239 1.05 -9.36 -11.47
CA ILE A 239 1.27 -8.56 -10.29
C ILE A 239 0.22 -7.46 -10.17
N PHE A 240 -0.44 -7.37 -9.01
CA PHE A 240 -1.34 -6.29 -8.62
C PHE A 240 -0.86 -5.57 -7.37
N GLY A 241 -1.21 -4.29 -7.26
CA GLY A 241 -0.95 -3.46 -6.08
C GLY A 241 -1.99 -3.59 -4.96
N ASP A 242 -2.67 -4.74 -4.82
CA ASP A 242 -3.59 -4.97 -3.70
C ASP A 242 -2.78 -5.18 -2.41
N MET A 243 -3.25 -4.62 -1.29
CA MET A 243 -2.64 -4.73 0.04
C MET A 243 -3.48 -5.58 1.01
N LEU A 244 -4.71 -5.96 0.64
CA LEU A 244 -5.63 -6.67 1.54
C LEU A 244 -5.42 -8.19 1.54
N ALA A 245 -4.92 -8.75 0.45
CA ALA A 245 -4.77 -10.19 0.26
C ALA A 245 -3.44 -10.66 0.86
N THR A 246 -3.24 -10.53 2.17
CA THR A 246 -1.98 -10.87 2.86
C THR A 246 -1.88 -12.37 3.17
N GLY A 247 -0.68 -12.84 3.54
CA GLY A 247 -0.49 -14.20 4.06
C GLY A 247 -0.80 -15.26 3.00
N THR A 248 -1.68 -16.21 3.32
CA THR A 248 -1.98 -17.34 2.41
C THR A 248 -2.72 -16.97 1.13
N GLN A 249 -3.14 -15.72 0.98
CA GLN A 249 -3.84 -15.22 -0.20
C GLN A 249 -2.99 -14.23 -1.01
N CYS A 250 -1.72 -14.02 -0.64
CA CYS A 250 -0.85 -13.07 -1.33
C CYS A 250 -0.53 -13.49 -2.76
N ILE A 251 -0.53 -14.80 -3.02
CA ILE A 251 -0.39 -15.37 -4.34
C ILE A 251 -1.36 -16.54 -4.51
N ASN A 252 -2.08 -16.57 -5.64
CA ASN A 252 -3.06 -17.62 -5.92
C ASN A 252 -3.19 -17.92 -7.42
N LEU A 253 -3.38 -19.20 -7.73
CA LEU A 253 -3.63 -19.68 -9.10
C LEU A 253 -4.96 -19.12 -9.62
N GLN A 254 -4.94 -18.48 -10.79
CA GLN A 254 -6.12 -17.90 -11.45
C GLN A 254 -6.64 -18.75 -12.61
N ASP A 255 -5.76 -19.53 -13.21
CA ASP A 255 -5.97 -20.35 -14.39
C ASP A 255 -4.79 -21.32 -14.50
N GLU A 256 -4.87 -22.33 -15.37
CA GLU A 256 -3.75 -23.25 -15.59
C GLU A 256 -2.47 -22.47 -15.97
N GLY A 257 -1.46 -22.54 -15.10
CA GLY A 257 -0.15 -21.91 -15.28
C GLY A 257 -0.05 -20.41 -14.99
N VAL A 258 -1.13 -19.73 -14.57
CA VAL A 258 -1.09 -18.27 -14.30
C VAL A 258 -1.47 -17.94 -12.86
N TYR A 259 -0.54 -17.32 -12.15
CA TYR A 259 -0.67 -16.90 -10.76
C TYR A 259 -0.95 -15.41 -10.67
N ARG A 260 -1.82 -15.02 -9.74
CA ARG A 260 -1.99 -13.63 -9.31
C ARG A 260 -1.15 -13.41 -8.07
N LEU A 261 -0.21 -12.47 -8.12
CA LEU A 261 0.59 -12.01 -6.99
C LEU A 261 0.13 -10.60 -6.58
N ASN A 262 -0.34 -10.44 -5.35
CA ASN A 262 -0.59 -9.14 -4.74
C ASN A 262 0.69 -8.73 -4.00
N LEU A 263 1.64 -8.16 -4.75
CA LEU A 263 3.02 -7.97 -4.30
C LEU A 263 3.17 -7.10 -3.03
N PRO A 264 2.41 -6.00 -2.84
CA PRO A 264 2.45 -5.29 -1.57
C PRO A 264 1.90 -6.12 -0.40
N ALA A 265 0.86 -6.94 -0.64
CA ALA A 265 0.26 -7.77 0.39
C ALA A 265 1.15 -8.94 0.81
N SER A 266 2.01 -9.48 -0.07
CA SER A 266 2.98 -10.53 0.31
C SER A 266 4.03 -10.03 1.30
N LEU A 267 4.23 -8.72 1.38
CA LEU A 267 5.15 -8.06 2.31
C LEU A 267 4.42 -7.36 3.49
N SER A 268 3.09 -7.50 3.58
CA SER A 268 2.26 -6.88 4.64
C SER A 268 2.54 -5.38 4.79
N LEU A 269 2.57 -4.67 3.65
CA LEU A 269 2.95 -3.25 3.59
C LEU A 269 1.80 -2.32 3.96
N SER A 270 2.14 -1.23 4.64
CA SER A 270 1.27 -0.06 4.76
C SER A 270 1.50 0.96 3.62
N LYS A 271 0.56 1.88 3.44
CA LYS A 271 0.71 3.02 2.52
C LYS A 271 1.91 3.90 2.83
N GLN A 272 2.28 4.03 4.10
CA GLN A 272 3.44 4.82 4.49
C GLN A 272 4.74 4.19 3.95
N GLU A 273 4.86 2.87 4.06
CA GLU A 273 6.00 2.09 3.54
C GLU A 273 6.05 2.15 2.01
N ILE A 274 4.91 2.07 1.33
CA ILE A 274 4.83 2.24 -0.13
C ILE A 274 5.35 3.62 -0.57
N LYS A 275 5.01 4.68 0.19
CA LYS A 275 5.42 6.05 -0.14
C LYS A 275 6.93 6.26 -0.03
N SER A 276 7.65 5.56 0.85
CA SER A 276 9.10 5.78 1.01
C SER A 276 9.87 5.44 -0.27
N LEU A 277 9.58 4.29 -0.89
CA LEU A 277 10.21 3.85 -2.15
C LEU A 277 9.77 4.69 -3.36
N ILE A 278 8.53 5.17 -3.39
CA ILE A 278 8.02 5.93 -4.54
C ILE A 278 8.55 7.36 -4.62
N ARG A 279 8.88 7.99 -3.48
CA ARG A 279 9.27 9.41 -3.41
C ARG A 279 10.36 9.79 -4.41
N GLU A 280 11.34 8.91 -4.63
CA GLU A 280 12.45 9.10 -5.58
C GLU A 280 11.98 9.28 -7.03
N PHE A 281 10.84 8.68 -7.39
CA PHE A 281 10.30 8.71 -8.74
C PHE A 281 9.56 10.01 -9.06
N LYS A 282 9.25 10.84 -8.05
CA LYS A 282 8.57 12.15 -8.19
C LYS A 282 7.25 12.03 -8.98
N LEU A 283 6.49 10.97 -8.74
CA LEU A 283 5.19 10.75 -9.36
C LEU A 283 4.19 11.79 -8.84
N LYS A 284 3.23 12.18 -9.68
CA LYS A 284 2.18 13.11 -9.26
C LYS A 284 1.23 12.41 -8.29
N GLU A 285 1.01 13.04 -7.14
CA GLU A 285 0.01 12.59 -6.15
C GLU A 285 -1.39 13.09 -6.49
N PHE A 286 -2.39 12.32 -6.07
CA PHE A 286 -3.80 12.62 -6.29
C PHE A 286 -4.54 12.68 -4.97
N LYS A 287 -5.42 13.68 -4.83
CA LYS A 287 -6.32 13.75 -3.68
C LYS A 287 -7.49 12.79 -3.88
N GLY A 288 -7.87 12.09 -2.81
CA GLY A 288 -8.94 11.10 -2.85
C GLY A 288 -8.58 9.89 -3.73
N PHE A 289 -9.59 9.26 -4.33
CA PHE A 289 -9.42 8.05 -5.15
C PHE A 289 -8.89 8.32 -6.56
N GLY A 290 -8.88 9.58 -7.01
CA GLY A 290 -8.40 10.02 -8.32
C GLY A 290 -9.18 9.54 -9.55
N CYS A 291 -10.22 8.71 -9.41
CA CYS A 291 -11.10 8.30 -10.51
C CYS A 291 -12.26 9.29 -10.72
N PRO A 292 -12.37 10.00 -11.87
CA PRO A 292 -13.44 10.95 -12.14
C PRO A 292 -14.84 10.33 -12.14
N LEU A 293 -14.99 9.12 -12.69
CA LEU A 293 -16.27 8.41 -12.69
C LEU A 293 -16.77 8.21 -11.26
N LEU A 294 -15.90 7.75 -10.35
CA LEU A 294 -16.25 7.52 -8.96
C LEU A 294 -16.64 8.83 -8.26
N TYR A 295 -15.92 9.92 -8.55
CA TYR A 295 -16.27 11.24 -8.03
C TYR A 295 -17.68 11.67 -8.47
N GLU A 296 -18.00 11.57 -9.76
CA GLU A 296 -19.32 11.92 -10.29
C GLU A 296 -20.44 11.04 -9.71
N VAL A 297 -20.17 9.74 -9.56
CA VAL A 297 -21.11 8.79 -8.94
C VAL A 297 -21.39 9.18 -7.49
N HIS A 298 -20.37 9.46 -6.69
CA HIS A 298 -20.52 9.87 -5.30
C HIS A 298 -21.21 11.23 -5.15
N LYS A 299 -21.01 12.14 -6.11
CA LYS A 299 -21.67 13.45 -6.14
C LYS A 299 -23.17 13.31 -6.43
N LYS A 300 -23.55 12.53 -7.44
CA LYS A 300 -24.96 12.33 -7.84
C LYS A 300 -25.72 11.40 -6.91
N TYR A 301 -25.06 10.37 -6.38
CA TYR A 301 -25.66 9.32 -5.57
C TYR A 301 -24.88 9.11 -4.26
N PRO A 302 -25.05 9.99 -3.25
CA PRO A 302 -24.29 9.92 -2.00
C PRO A 302 -24.43 8.58 -1.26
N HIS A 303 -25.55 7.88 -1.40
CA HIS A 303 -25.75 6.56 -0.79
C HIS A 303 -24.76 5.49 -1.30
N LEU A 304 -24.13 5.68 -2.47
CA LEU A 304 -23.09 4.79 -3.00
C LEU A 304 -21.72 5.01 -2.33
N LYS A 305 -21.51 6.13 -1.61
CA LYS A 305 -20.26 6.39 -0.87
C LYS A 305 -19.96 5.29 0.16
N LYS A 306 -20.99 4.65 0.72
CA LYS A 306 -20.87 3.58 1.72
C LYS A 306 -19.97 2.43 1.25
N TYR A 307 -19.96 2.10 -0.04
CA TYR A 307 -19.14 1.01 -0.58
C TYR A 307 -17.66 1.38 -0.61
N SER A 308 -17.34 2.63 -0.98
CA SER A 308 -15.98 3.12 -0.90
C SER A 308 -15.52 3.30 0.56
N ILE A 309 -16.37 3.81 1.44
CA ILE A 309 -16.07 3.91 2.89
C ILE A 309 -15.82 2.52 3.47
N GLN A 310 -16.65 1.52 3.14
CA GLN A 310 -16.45 0.14 3.58
C GLN A 310 -15.08 -0.40 3.14
N ARG A 311 -14.65 -0.11 1.91
CA ARG A 311 -13.31 -0.47 1.42
C ARG A 311 -12.20 0.20 2.25
N ILE A 312 -12.31 1.51 2.48
CA ILE A 312 -11.34 2.26 3.30
C ILE A 312 -11.23 1.63 4.68
N LEU A 313 -12.37 1.37 5.35
CA LEU A 313 -12.39 0.76 6.69
C LEU A 313 -11.77 -0.65 6.71
N ARG A 314 -11.89 -1.43 5.62
CA ARG A 314 -11.21 -2.73 5.50
C ARG A 314 -9.69 -2.56 5.40
N GLU A 315 -9.22 -1.62 4.60
CA GLU A 315 -7.79 -1.29 4.46
C GLU A 315 -7.21 -0.70 5.76
N THR A 316 -7.99 0.08 6.51
CA THR A 316 -7.60 0.54 7.86
C THR A 316 -7.54 -0.60 8.86
N ARG A 317 -8.54 -1.49 8.85
CA ARG A 317 -8.57 -2.65 9.74
C ARG A 317 -7.39 -3.60 9.51
N SER A 318 -6.94 -3.73 8.27
CA SER A 318 -5.78 -4.55 7.91
C SER A 318 -4.44 -3.84 8.14
N SER A 319 -4.44 -2.64 8.74
CA SER A 319 -3.25 -1.80 8.94
C SER A 319 -2.52 -1.43 7.64
N ALA A 320 -3.23 -1.49 6.50
CA ALA A 320 -2.70 -1.04 5.22
C ALA A 320 -2.84 0.50 5.07
N LEU A 321 -3.87 1.07 5.71
CA LEU A 321 -4.05 2.51 5.87
C LEU A 321 -3.96 2.90 7.34
N GLU A 322 -3.25 3.98 7.64
CA GLU A 322 -3.35 4.61 8.96
C GLU A 322 -4.71 5.31 9.14
N PRO A 323 -5.22 5.45 10.37
CA PRO A 323 -6.50 6.12 10.64
C PRO A 323 -6.59 7.53 10.05
N GLY A 324 -5.48 8.28 10.03
CA GLY A 324 -5.41 9.61 9.43
C GLY A 324 -5.59 9.58 7.90
N GLU A 325 -4.91 8.65 7.22
CA GLU A 325 -5.05 8.47 5.76
C GLU A 325 -6.47 8.02 5.38
N ALA A 326 -7.04 7.13 6.19
CA ALA A 326 -8.42 6.68 6.03
C ALA A 326 -9.41 7.84 6.17
N LEU A 327 -9.22 8.70 7.19
CA LEU A 327 -10.03 9.88 7.41
C LEU A 327 -9.93 10.84 6.22
N ASP A 328 -8.73 11.11 5.71
CA ASP A 328 -8.51 11.97 4.55
C ASP A 328 -9.23 11.47 3.29
N LEU A 329 -9.17 10.15 3.04
CA LEU A 329 -9.89 9.52 1.94
C LEU A 329 -11.40 9.65 2.10
N ILE A 330 -11.94 9.41 3.30
CA ILE A 330 -13.37 9.57 3.58
C ILE A 330 -13.79 11.03 3.40
N TRP A 331 -13.01 11.98 3.94
CA TRP A 331 -13.29 13.42 3.83
C TRP A 331 -13.24 13.91 2.38
N SER A 332 -12.43 13.28 1.53
CA SER A 332 -12.35 13.63 0.11
C SER A 332 -13.71 13.50 -0.61
N PHE A 333 -14.63 12.65 -0.11
CA PHE A 333 -15.97 12.51 -0.66
C PHE A 333 -16.93 13.65 -0.32
N TYR A 334 -16.55 14.52 0.62
CA TYR A 334 -17.38 15.63 1.09
C TYR A 334 -16.81 17.00 0.67
N LYS A 335 -15.57 17.04 0.19
CA LYS A 335 -14.96 18.22 -0.44
C LYS A 335 -15.61 18.47 -1.80
N THR A 336 -16.76 19.13 -1.78
CA THR A 336 -17.46 19.66 -2.95
C THR A 336 -17.02 21.10 -3.16
N LYS A 337 -16.03 21.29 -4.05
CA LYS A 337 -15.85 22.57 -4.71
C LYS A 337 -16.38 22.45 -6.12
#